data_AF-A0A353R822-F1
#
_entry.id   AF-A0A353R822-F1
#
_cell.length_a   1.000
_cell.length_b   1.000
_cell.length_c   1.000
_cell.angle_alpha   90.00
_cell.angle_beta   90.00
_cell.angle_gamma   90.00
#
_symmetry.space_group_name_H-M   'P 1'
#
loop_
_entity.id
_entity.type
_entity.pdbx_description
1 polymer ?
#
loop_
_entity_poly.entity_id
_entity_poly.type
_entity_poly.pdbx_seq_one_letter_code
_entity_poly.pdbx_strand_id
1 'polypeptide(L)'
;MKLRIPLLVLALSVVLLILFRLFPSFMDTVYSSFLYILIAQGVSTLVALIPFSLAEVLLYLLVFFLLFYLVRGIVIMFVKPLSQVKVIWKKNLIATASFLLWVISAYMLTCGLHYHRLFLEDRLAYPQLQVTTSDLTNMAGALVREVNLAASYTRRTPQGDMIPDHTFDRYKKDIALAYDSLAVTTGLRTGGRYPATKTILASRGMSYAYMSGFFFPWTLEANVNKDVPVFRLPAIMAHE
;
A
#
# COMPACT_ATOMS: atom_id res chain seq x y z
N MET A 1 -0.32 29.17 -16.94
CA MET A 1 0.64 28.05 -17.17
C MET A 1 0.75 27.08 -15.99
N LYS A 2 0.79 27.54 -14.73
CA LYS A 2 1.08 26.69 -13.55
C LYS A 2 0.22 25.42 -13.38
N LEU A 3 -1.05 25.43 -13.78
CA LEU A 3 -1.93 24.26 -13.67
C LEU A 3 -2.07 23.45 -14.98
N ARG A 4 -1.55 23.95 -16.12
CA ARG A 4 -1.78 23.31 -17.41
C ARG A 4 -1.17 21.92 -17.47
N ILE A 5 0.09 21.79 -17.09
CA ILE A 5 0.81 20.49 -17.12
C ILE A 5 0.16 19.49 -16.16
N PRO A 6 -0.07 19.79 -14.86
CA PRO A 6 -0.75 18.85 -13.96
C PRO A 6 -2.13 18.40 -14.47
N LEU A 7 -2.91 19.31 -15.07
CA LEU A 7 -4.21 18.97 -15.66
C LEU A 7 -4.07 18.04 -16.87
N LEU A 8 -3.07 18.24 -17.73
CA LEU A 8 -2.81 17.35 -18.85
C LEU A 8 -2.40 15.95 -18.38
N VAL A 9 -1.59 15.85 -17.32
CA VAL A 9 -1.20 14.56 -16.75
C VAL A 9 -2.41 13.87 -16.10
N LEU A 10 -3.27 14.61 -15.40
CA LEU A 10 -4.51 14.04 -14.87
C LEU A 10 -5.43 13.57 -16.00
N ALA A 11 -5.59 14.36 -17.05
CA ALA A 11 -6.39 13.98 -18.22
C ALA A 11 -5.85 12.70 -18.87
N LEU A 12 -4.52 12.58 -19.02
CA LEU A 12 -3.88 11.34 -19.49
C LEU A 12 -4.17 10.16 -18.55
N SER A 13 -4.09 10.38 -17.24
CA SER A 13 -4.39 9.35 -16.23
C SER A 13 -5.83 8.84 -16.34
N VAL A 14 -6.79 9.75 -16.58
CA VAL A 14 -8.20 9.40 -16.80
C VAL A 14 -8.40 8.66 -18.12
N VAL A 15 -7.73 9.08 -19.21
CA VAL A 15 -7.77 8.35 -20.48
C VAL A 15 -7.25 6.92 -20.31
N LEU A 16 -6.13 6.73 -19.62
CA LEU A 16 -5.58 5.42 -19.32
C LEU A 16 -6.54 4.58 -18.46
N LEU A 17 -7.25 5.19 -17.50
CA LEU A 17 -8.26 4.50 -16.70
C LEU A 17 -9.43 4.00 -17.56
N ILE A 18 -9.90 4.83 -18.50
CA ILE A 18 -10.95 4.46 -19.44
C ILE A 18 -10.46 3.33 -20.36
N LEU A 19 -9.22 3.38 -20.84
CA LEU A 19 -8.63 2.30 -21.63
C LEU A 19 -8.55 1.00 -20.83
N PHE A 20 -8.19 1.07 -19.55
CA PHE A 20 -8.21 -0.08 -18.63
C PHE A 20 -9.60 -0.69 -18.50
N ARG A 21 -10.63 0.15 -18.41
CA ARG A 21 -12.01 -0.31 -18.32
C ARG A 21 -12.53 -0.94 -19.62
N LEU A 22 -12.15 -0.38 -20.77
CA LEU A 22 -12.62 -0.85 -22.09
C LEU A 22 -11.83 -2.06 -22.61
N PHE A 23 -10.54 -2.14 -22.30
CA PHE A 23 -9.62 -3.17 -22.80
C PHE A 23 -8.77 -3.76 -21.66
N PRO A 24 -9.38 -4.37 -20.63
CA PRO A 24 -8.68 -4.80 -19.43
C PRO A 24 -7.55 -5.80 -19.73
N SER A 25 -7.77 -6.80 -20.60
CA SER A 25 -6.75 -7.80 -20.93
C SER A 25 -5.51 -7.21 -21.63
N PHE A 26 -5.72 -6.25 -22.53
CA PHE A 26 -4.63 -5.56 -23.22
C PHE A 26 -3.83 -4.69 -22.25
N MET A 27 -4.53 -3.87 -21.47
CA MET A 27 -3.90 -2.98 -20.49
C MET A 27 -3.19 -3.75 -19.37
N ASP A 28 -3.74 -4.87 -18.96
CA ASP A 28 -3.12 -5.77 -17.99
C ASP A 28 -1.80 -6.37 -18.51
N THR A 29 -1.69 -6.65 -19.80
CA THR A 29 -0.46 -7.14 -20.44
C THR A 29 0.58 -6.03 -20.58
N VAL A 30 0.20 -4.90 -21.17
CA VAL A 30 1.13 -3.81 -21.53
C VAL A 30 1.52 -2.97 -20.32
N TYR A 31 0.56 -2.60 -19.49
CA TYR A 31 0.80 -1.76 -18.33
C TYR A 31 1.11 -2.61 -17.10
N SER A 32 0.15 -3.40 -16.59
CA SER A 32 0.29 -4.02 -15.26
C SER A 32 1.43 -5.06 -15.23
N SER A 33 1.51 -5.88 -16.27
CA SER A 33 2.48 -6.98 -16.34
C SER A 33 3.84 -6.55 -16.89
N PHE A 34 3.99 -5.35 -17.44
CA PHE A 34 5.27 -4.89 -17.98
C PHE A 34 5.68 -3.53 -17.43
N LEU A 35 5.03 -2.45 -17.86
CA LEU A 35 5.44 -1.08 -17.49
C LEU A 35 5.39 -0.85 -15.96
N TYR A 36 4.31 -1.26 -15.31
CA TYR A 36 4.15 -1.08 -13.86
C TYR A 36 5.19 -1.87 -13.09
N ILE A 37 5.51 -3.10 -13.48
CA ILE A 37 6.54 -3.90 -12.79
C ILE A 37 7.90 -3.22 -12.87
N LEU A 38 8.27 -2.64 -14.02
CA LEU A 38 9.52 -1.89 -14.16
C LEU A 38 9.55 -0.67 -13.24
N ILE A 39 8.46 0.11 -13.21
CA ILE A 39 8.32 1.27 -12.33
C ILE A 39 8.40 0.82 -10.87
N ALA A 40 7.63 -0.21 -10.51
CA ALA A 40 7.50 -0.70 -9.16
C ALA A 40 8.82 -1.21 -8.63
N GLN A 41 9.51 -2.08 -9.37
CA GLN A 41 10.82 -2.60 -8.95
C GLN A 41 11.90 -1.51 -8.94
N GLY A 42 11.84 -0.54 -9.84
CA GLY A 42 12.74 0.62 -9.84
C GLY A 42 12.59 1.47 -8.58
N VAL A 43 11.37 1.90 -8.27
CA VAL A 43 11.05 2.66 -7.04
C VAL A 43 11.39 1.84 -5.80
N SER A 44 11.00 0.57 -5.78
CA SER A 44 11.25 -0.35 -4.68
C SER A 44 12.73 -0.52 -4.39
N THR A 45 13.58 -0.62 -5.42
CA THR A 45 15.03 -0.74 -5.27
C THR A 45 15.62 0.50 -4.59
N LEU A 46 15.14 1.69 -4.95
CA LEU A 46 15.59 2.94 -4.31
C LEU A 46 15.11 3.05 -2.87
N VAL A 47 13.85 2.73 -2.62
CA VAL A 47 13.24 2.84 -1.29
C VAL A 47 13.72 1.75 -0.33
N ALA A 48 14.13 0.59 -0.83
CA ALA A 48 14.74 -0.49 -0.04
C ALA A 48 16.06 -0.08 0.64
N LEU A 49 16.76 0.95 0.12
CA LEU A 49 17.99 1.47 0.74
C LEU A 49 17.71 2.23 2.05
N ILE A 50 16.46 2.66 2.27
CA ILE A 50 16.05 3.42 3.45
C ILE A 50 15.60 2.42 4.52
N PRO A 51 16.26 2.32 5.70
CA PRO A 51 15.99 1.28 6.68
C PRO A 51 14.69 1.48 7.48
N PHE A 52 14.04 2.63 7.32
CA PHE A 52 12.78 2.99 7.96
C PHE A 52 11.68 3.28 6.91
N SER A 53 10.43 3.35 7.35
CA SER A 53 9.28 3.66 6.48
C SER A 53 9.38 5.09 5.94
N LEU A 54 9.62 5.24 4.64
CA LEU A 54 9.58 6.55 4.00
C LEU A 54 8.13 7.08 3.98
N ALA A 55 7.15 6.20 3.81
CA ALA A 55 5.74 6.51 3.95
C ALA A 55 5.41 7.23 5.27
N GLU A 56 5.88 6.69 6.40
CA GLU A 56 5.65 7.30 7.72
C GLU A 56 6.26 8.71 7.82
N VAL A 57 7.49 8.88 7.34
CA VAL A 57 8.16 10.19 7.33
C VAL A 57 7.39 11.19 6.46
N LEU A 58 6.93 10.78 5.28
CA LEU A 58 6.11 11.64 4.41
C LEU A 58 4.78 12.03 5.06
N LEU A 59 4.15 11.14 5.83
CA LEU A 59 2.94 11.45 6.58
C LEU A 59 3.21 12.47 7.70
N TYR A 60 4.30 12.33 8.46
CA TYR A 60 4.68 13.34 9.46
C TYR A 60 4.98 14.70 8.83
N LEU A 61 5.71 14.72 7.71
CA LEU A 61 5.98 15.95 6.96
C LEU A 61 4.69 16.58 6.44
N LEU A 62 3.74 15.77 5.95
CA LEU A 62 2.43 16.26 5.51
C LEU A 62 1.69 16.95 6.65
N VAL A 63 1.57 16.30 7.81
CA VAL A 63 0.92 16.88 8.99
C VAL A 63 1.62 18.17 9.42
N PHE A 64 2.96 18.17 9.48
CA PHE A 64 3.75 19.36 9.81
C PHE A 64 3.48 20.51 8.84
N PHE A 65 3.50 20.26 7.52
CA PHE A 65 3.22 21.28 6.51
C PHE A 65 1.79 21.80 6.61
N LEU A 66 0.80 20.93 6.83
CA LEU A 66 -0.60 21.34 7.02
C LEU A 66 -0.75 22.29 8.21
N LEU A 67 -0.16 21.94 9.36
CA LEU A 67 -0.17 22.78 10.56
C LEU A 67 0.58 24.09 10.34
N PHE A 68 1.76 24.05 9.73
CA PHE A 68 2.54 25.24 9.42
C PHE A 68 1.78 26.21 8.51
N TYR A 69 1.19 25.71 7.41
CA TYR A 69 0.43 26.55 6.48
C TYR A 69 -0.88 27.06 7.09
N LEU A 70 -1.51 26.28 7.99
CA LEU A 70 -2.68 26.72 8.74
C LEU A 70 -2.33 27.88 9.67
N VAL A 71 -1.33 27.71 10.54
CA VAL A 71 -0.88 28.75 11.48
C VAL A 71 -0.39 29.98 10.72
N ARG A 72 0.43 29.80 9.70
CA ARG A 72 0.87 30.91 8.83
C ARG A 72 -0.31 31.62 8.19
N GLY A 73 -1.30 30.87 7.69
CA GLY A 73 -2.52 31.41 7.10
C GLY A 73 -3.30 32.30 8.06
N ILE A 74 -3.40 31.88 9.33
CA ILE A 74 -4.02 32.65 10.41
C ILE A 74 -3.20 33.91 10.72
N VAL A 75 -1.90 33.77 10.96
CA VAL A 75 -1.01 34.90 11.33
C VAL A 75 -1.00 35.99 10.25
N ILE A 76 -0.93 35.64 8.96
CA ILE A 76 -0.88 36.66 7.90
C ILE A 76 -2.18 37.48 7.81
N MET A 77 -3.32 36.95 8.26
CA MET A 77 -4.57 37.72 8.32
C MET A 77 -4.49 38.85 9.34
N PHE A 78 -3.76 38.66 10.44
CA PHE A 78 -3.59 39.66 11.49
C PHE A 78 -2.44 40.64 11.22
N VAL A 79 -1.41 40.22 10.47
CA VAL A 79 -0.17 41.00 10.30
C VAL A 79 -0.13 41.77 8.98
N LYS A 80 -0.93 41.39 7.97
CA LYS A 80 -0.87 42.01 6.63
C LYS A 80 -2.21 42.62 6.20
N PRO A 81 -2.19 43.68 5.37
CA PRO A 81 -3.41 44.23 4.77
C PRO A 81 -4.16 43.16 3.97
N LEU A 82 -5.50 43.19 4.02
CA LEU A 82 -6.37 42.22 3.35
C LEU A 82 -6.09 42.09 1.84
N SER A 83 -5.69 43.17 1.17
CA SER A 83 -5.31 43.15 -0.25
C SER A 83 -4.11 42.24 -0.53
N GLN A 84 -3.09 42.27 0.33
CA GLN A 84 -1.91 41.40 0.22
C GLN A 84 -2.25 39.95 0.59
N VAL A 85 -3.07 39.76 1.63
CA VAL A 85 -3.54 38.44 2.06
C VAL A 85 -4.25 37.71 0.91
N LYS A 86 -5.18 38.38 0.22
CA LYS A 86 -5.90 37.81 -0.94
C LYS A 86 -4.95 37.29 -2.03
N VAL A 87 -3.89 38.04 -2.34
CA VAL A 87 -2.89 37.64 -3.35
C VAL A 87 -2.09 36.41 -2.88
N ILE A 88 -1.65 36.40 -1.62
CA ILE A 88 -0.91 35.28 -1.04
C ILE A 88 -1.77 34.01 -1.03
N TRP A 89 -3.01 34.11 -0.57
CA TRP A 89 -3.96 33.00 -0.52
C TRP A 89 -4.26 32.45 -1.92
N LYS A 90 -4.50 33.33 -2.91
CA LYS A 90 -4.69 32.90 -4.30
C LYS A 90 -3.48 32.12 -4.83
N LYS A 91 -2.26 32.60 -4.54
CA LYS A 91 -1.02 31.91 -4.94
C LYS A 91 -0.90 30.55 -4.25
N ASN A 92 -1.16 30.48 -2.95
CA ASN A 92 -1.10 29.22 -2.19
C ASN A 92 -2.16 28.25 -2.71
N LEU A 93 -3.40 28.68 -2.95
CA LEU A 93 -4.47 27.85 -3.49
C LEU A 93 -4.10 27.24 -4.85
N ILE A 94 -3.52 28.03 -5.76
CA ILE A 94 -3.04 27.53 -7.05
C ILE A 94 -1.90 26.52 -6.86
N ALA A 95 -0.98 26.76 -5.92
CA ALA A 95 0.12 25.84 -5.63
C ALA A 95 -0.41 24.51 -5.03
N THR A 96 -1.32 24.58 -4.07
CA THR A 96 -1.98 23.42 -3.45
C THR A 96 -2.77 22.63 -4.48
N ALA A 97 -3.56 23.29 -5.33
CA ALA A 97 -4.28 22.64 -6.43
C ALA A 97 -3.30 21.94 -7.38
N SER A 98 -2.20 22.60 -7.76
CA SER A 98 -1.16 21.99 -8.59
C SER A 98 -0.54 20.75 -7.94
N PHE A 99 -0.27 20.80 -6.64
CA PHE A 99 0.30 19.69 -5.88
C PHE A 99 -0.68 18.51 -5.81
N LEU A 100 -1.95 18.77 -5.47
CA LEU A 100 -2.98 17.73 -5.42
C LEU A 100 -3.19 17.05 -6.77
N LEU A 101 -3.17 17.82 -7.87
CA LEU A 101 -3.25 17.25 -9.22
C LEU A 101 -2.10 16.28 -9.51
N TRP A 102 -0.87 16.62 -9.10
CA TRP A 102 0.27 15.71 -9.23
C TRP A 102 0.13 14.47 -8.35
N VAL A 103 -0.24 14.63 -7.08
CA VAL A 103 -0.40 13.52 -6.14
C VAL A 103 -1.47 12.54 -6.61
N ILE A 104 -2.62 13.05 -7.06
CA ILE A 104 -3.73 12.24 -7.60
C ILE A 104 -3.31 11.56 -8.90
N SER A 105 -2.65 12.28 -9.81
CA SER A 105 -2.20 11.68 -11.07
C SER A 105 -1.17 10.58 -10.83
N ALA A 106 -0.21 10.81 -9.92
CA ALA A 106 0.77 9.79 -9.52
C ALA A 106 0.06 8.57 -8.94
N TYR A 107 -0.90 8.76 -8.02
CA TYR A 107 -1.70 7.67 -7.48
C TYR A 107 -2.46 6.91 -8.57
N MET A 108 -3.11 7.61 -9.50
CA MET A 108 -3.83 6.96 -10.60
C MET A 108 -2.86 6.12 -11.43
N LEU A 109 -1.76 6.72 -11.88
CA LEU A 109 -0.75 6.13 -12.75
C LEU A 109 0.13 5.07 -12.08
N THR A 110 -0.01 4.78 -10.79
CA THR A 110 0.70 3.67 -10.12
C THR A 110 -0.24 2.65 -9.49
N CYS A 111 -1.37 3.09 -8.93
CA CYS A 111 -2.30 2.20 -8.22
C CYS A 111 -3.72 2.28 -8.78
N GLY A 112 -4.23 3.48 -9.04
CA GLY A 112 -5.64 3.67 -9.42
C GLY A 112 -6.05 2.93 -10.70
N LEU A 113 -5.14 2.79 -11.68
CA LEU A 113 -5.41 2.03 -12.90
C LEU A 113 -5.71 0.54 -12.65
N HIS A 114 -5.12 -0.05 -11.60
CA HIS A 114 -5.28 -1.48 -11.31
C HIS A 114 -6.67 -1.86 -10.79
N TYR A 115 -7.54 -0.91 -10.44
CA TYR A 115 -8.91 -1.21 -10.00
C TYR A 115 -9.81 -1.75 -11.13
N HIS A 116 -9.38 -1.65 -12.38
CA HIS A 116 -10.05 -2.26 -13.53
C HIS A 116 -9.24 -3.43 -14.13
N ARG A 117 -8.28 -3.97 -13.37
CA ARG A 117 -7.51 -5.15 -13.77
C ARG A 117 -8.42 -6.39 -13.76
N LEU A 118 -8.07 -7.38 -14.59
CA LEU A 118 -8.70 -8.70 -14.58
C LEU A 118 -8.57 -9.35 -13.21
N PHE A 119 -9.58 -10.14 -12.86
CA PHE A 119 -9.61 -10.86 -11.59
C PHE A 119 -8.50 -11.93 -11.53
N LEU A 120 -8.08 -12.27 -10.30
CA LEU A 120 -6.98 -13.22 -10.10
C LEU A 120 -7.39 -14.64 -10.47
N GLU A 121 -8.64 -15.01 -10.18
CA GLU A 121 -9.25 -16.29 -10.56
C GLU A 121 -9.13 -16.60 -12.05
N ASP A 122 -9.34 -15.59 -12.92
CA ASP A 122 -9.25 -15.75 -14.37
C ASP A 122 -7.82 -16.12 -14.79
N ARG A 123 -6.83 -15.54 -14.10
CA ARG A 123 -5.40 -15.79 -14.36
C ARG A 123 -4.93 -17.13 -13.81
N LEU A 124 -5.51 -17.58 -12.71
CA LEU A 124 -5.21 -18.87 -12.09
C LEU A 124 -6.05 -20.02 -12.66
N ALA A 125 -6.97 -19.73 -13.59
CA ALA A 125 -7.99 -20.67 -14.07
C ALA A 125 -8.75 -21.32 -12.89
N TYR A 126 -9.01 -20.54 -11.84
CA TYR A 126 -9.65 -21.04 -10.64
C TYR A 126 -11.16 -21.20 -10.89
N PRO A 127 -11.73 -22.41 -10.69
CA PRO A 127 -13.14 -22.64 -10.98
C PRO A 127 -14.04 -21.89 -9.98
N GLN A 128 -15.01 -21.15 -10.51
CA GLN A 128 -16.06 -20.52 -9.70
C GLN A 128 -17.10 -21.57 -9.34
N LEU A 129 -17.01 -22.12 -8.13
CA LEU A 129 -17.93 -23.14 -7.61
C LEU A 129 -19.03 -22.50 -6.76
N GLN A 130 -20.23 -23.07 -6.83
CA GLN A 130 -21.31 -22.71 -5.91
C GLN A 130 -20.99 -23.24 -4.52
N VAL A 131 -20.92 -22.34 -3.53
CA VAL A 131 -20.58 -22.70 -2.15
C VAL A 131 -21.86 -22.99 -1.37
N THR A 132 -21.95 -24.19 -0.79
CA THR A 132 -23.07 -24.55 0.08
C THR A 132 -22.80 -24.22 1.55
N THR A 133 -23.84 -24.15 2.36
CA THR A 133 -23.71 -24.00 3.82
C THR A 133 -22.95 -25.15 4.48
N SER A 134 -23.06 -26.36 3.91
CA SER A 134 -22.31 -27.55 4.34
C SER A 134 -20.81 -27.36 4.11
N ASP A 135 -20.41 -26.86 2.93
CA ASP A 135 -19.00 -26.60 2.60
C ASP A 135 -18.38 -25.59 3.58
N LEU A 136 -19.10 -24.52 3.89
CA LEU A 136 -18.65 -23.51 4.86
C LEU A 136 -18.49 -24.11 6.26
N THR A 137 -19.44 -24.95 6.70
CA THR A 137 -19.38 -25.60 8.02
C THR A 137 -18.21 -26.57 8.10
N ASN A 138 -17.98 -27.34 7.04
CA ASN A 138 -16.87 -28.28 6.94
C ASN A 138 -15.52 -27.55 6.92
N MET A 139 -15.42 -26.47 6.15
CA MET A 139 -14.22 -25.62 6.09
C MET A 139 -13.94 -24.98 7.46
N ALA A 140 -14.94 -24.42 8.13
CA ALA A 140 -14.78 -23.85 9.47
C ALA A 140 -14.30 -24.92 10.47
N GLY A 141 -14.90 -26.11 10.44
CA GLY A 141 -14.47 -27.24 11.28
C GLY A 141 -13.03 -27.70 10.97
N ALA A 142 -12.62 -27.71 9.70
CA ALA A 142 -11.26 -28.02 9.30
C ALA A 142 -10.27 -26.96 9.81
N LEU A 143 -10.58 -25.67 9.61
CA LEU A 143 -9.75 -24.56 10.12
C LEU A 143 -9.59 -24.61 11.63
N VAL A 144 -10.64 -24.92 12.39
CA VAL A 144 -10.55 -25.08 13.85
C VAL A 144 -9.60 -26.21 14.23
N ARG A 145 -9.65 -27.36 13.53
CA ARG A 145 -8.71 -28.47 13.76
C ARG A 145 -7.28 -28.07 13.43
N GLU A 146 -7.04 -27.44 12.29
CA GLU A 146 -5.70 -26.99 11.87
C GLU A 146 -5.13 -25.95 12.84
N VAL A 147 -5.94 -24.99 13.29
CA VAL A 147 -5.52 -23.97 14.26
C VAL A 147 -5.18 -24.60 15.61
N ASN A 148 -6.01 -25.53 16.11
CA ASN A 148 -5.72 -26.24 17.36
C ASN A 148 -4.46 -27.10 17.28
N LEU A 149 -4.26 -27.76 16.13
CA LEU A 149 -3.05 -28.54 15.86
C LEU A 149 -1.81 -27.64 15.82
N ALA A 150 -1.85 -26.54 15.07
CA ALA A 150 -0.76 -25.55 15.03
C ALA A 150 -0.47 -24.96 16.42
N ALA A 151 -1.51 -24.69 17.21
CA ALA A 151 -1.36 -24.21 18.58
C ALA A 151 -0.64 -25.22 19.49
N SER A 152 -0.82 -26.53 19.27
CA SER A 152 -0.13 -27.58 20.03
C SER A 152 1.39 -27.61 19.81
N TYR A 153 1.86 -27.15 18.65
CA TYR A 153 3.29 -27.03 18.32
C TYR A 153 3.88 -25.66 18.68
N THR A 154 3.05 -24.70 19.10
CA THR A 154 3.48 -23.33 19.34
C THR A 154 4.10 -23.18 20.73
N ARG A 155 5.38 -22.79 20.80
CA ARG A 155 6.05 -22.46 22.07
C ARG A 155 5.40 -21.23 22.71
N ARG A 156 5.25 -21.25 24.04
CA ARG A 156 4.64 -20.15 24.80
C ARG A 156 5.48 -19.76 26.02
N THR A 157 5.39 -18.49 26.41
CA THR A 157 5.92 -18.00 27.69
C THR A 157 5.05 -18.52 28.85
N PRO A 158 5.51 -18.43 30.11
CA PRO A 158 4.67 -18.74 31.28
C PRO A 158 3.37 -17.92 31.36
N GLN A 159 3.35 -16.74 30.72
CA GLN A 159 2.18 -15.85 30.62
C GLN A 159 1.22 -16.25 29.50
N GLY A 160 1.59 -17.24 28.66
CA GLY A 160 0.78 -17.75 27.55
C GLY A 160 1.06 -17.10 26.20
N ASP A 161 1.98 -16.14 26.11
CA ASP A 161 2.34 -15.45 24.87
C ASP A 161 3.08 -16.38 23.92
N MET A 162 2.79 -16.30 22.62
CA MET A 162 3.52 -17.06 21.61
C MET A 162 4.98 -16.59 21.53
N ILE A 163 5.89 -17.55 21.52
CA ILE A 163 7.31 -17.34 21.21
C ILE A 163 7.50 -17.65 19.73
N PRO A 164 7.82 -16.66 18.88
CA PRO A 164 8.01 -16.89 17.45
C PRO A 164 9.22 -17.78 17.17
N ASP A 165 9.13 -18.62 16.13
CA ASP A 165 10.25 -19.45 15.67
C ASP A 165 11.31 -18.66 14.89
N HIS A 166 10.92 -17.52 14.32
CA HIS A 166 11.76 -16.73 13.43
C HIS A 166 11.69 -15.25 13.76
N THR A 167 12.73 -14.52 13.36
CA THR A 167 12.81 -13.07 13.52
C THR A 167 12.01 -12.36 12.44
N PHE A 168 11.70 -11.09 12.67
CA PHE A 168 11.07 -10.22 11.67
C PHE A 168 11.85 -10.19 10.35
N ASP A 169 13.19 -10.12 10.42
CA ASP A 169 14.05 -10.17 9.23
C ASP A 169 14.00 -11.49 8.48
N ARG A 170 13.81 -12.60 9.20
CA ARG A 170 13.64 -13.90 8.59
C ARG A 170 12.30 -13.99 7.87
N TYR A 171 11.20 -13.53 8.49
CA TYR A 171 9.89 -13.46 7.83
C TYR A 171 9.90 -12.64 6.54
N LYS A 172 10.58 -11.48 6.53
CA LYS A 172 10.75 -10.67 5.30
C LYS A 172 11.37 -11.47 4.15
N LYS A 173 12.41 -12.25 4.45
CA LYS A 173 13.11 -13.08 3.45
C LYS A 173 12.23 -14.24 2.98
N ASP A 174 11.58 -14.94 3.91
CA ASP A 174 10.73 -16.09 3.59
C ASP A 174 9.52 -15.68 2.74
N ILE A 175 8.91 -14.52 3.01
CA ILE A 175 7.80 -13.98 2.21
C ILE A 175 8.26 -13.63 0.79
N ALA A 176 9.42 -12.97 0.64
CA ALA A 176 9.96 -12.67 -0.68
C ALA A 176 10.22 -13.95 -1.49
N LEU A 177 10.83 -14.97 -0.86
CA LEU A 177 11.06 -16.27 -1.48
C LEU A 177 9.75 -16.99 -1.84
N ALA A 178 8.71 -16.88 -1.01
CA ALA A 178 7.40 -17.45 -1.29
C ALA A 178 6.77 -16.80 -2.54
N TYR A 179 6.88 -15.48 -2.70
CA TYR A 179 6.39 -14.77 -3.89
C TYR A 179 7.18 -15.08 -5.17
N ASP A 180 8.50 -15.28 -5.05
CA ASP A 180 9.34 -15.78 -6.16
C ASP A 180 8.94 -17.22 -6.54
N SER A 181 8.72 -18.09 -5.55
CA SER A 181 8.25 -19.45 -5.79
C SER A 181 6.85 -19.49 -6.40
N LEU A 182 5.96 -18.59 -5.98
CA LEU A 182 4.62 -18.44 -6.55
C LEU A 182 4.71 -18.03 -8.03
N ALA A 183 5.62 -17.12 -8.37
CA ALA A 183 5.82 -16.68 -9.75
C ALA A 183 6.23 -17.83 -10.66
N VAL A 184 7.13 -18.71 -10.19
CA VAL A 184 7.58 -19.89 -10.94
C VAL A 184 6.46 -20.92 -11.09
N THR A 185 5.70 -21.19 -10.03
CA THR A 185 4.69 -22.26 -10.01
C THR A 185 3.41 -21.90 -10.75
N THR A 186 3.02 -20.62 -10.75
CA THR A 186 1.77 -20.14 -11.37
C THR A 186 1.99 -19.44 -12.71
N GLY A 187 3.22 -19.07 -13.03
CA GLY A 187 3.54 -18.20 -14.17
C GLY A 187 3.11 -16.74 -13.97
N LEU A 188 2.58 -16.38 -12.79
CA LEU A 188 2.25 -15.01 -12.45
C LEU A 188 3.51 -14.16 -12.26
N ARG A 189 3.40 -12.86 -12.53
CA ARG A 189 4.49 -11.91 -12.28
C ARG A 189 4.43 -11.35 -10.86
N THR A 190 4.60 -12.23 -9.87
CA THR A 190 4.56 -11.89 -8.44
C THR A 190 5.95 -11.77 -7.80
N GLY A 191 6.98 -12.34 -8.43
CA GLY A 191 8.36 -12.30 -7.95
C GLY A 191 9.12 -11.04 -8.40
N GLY A 192 10.32 -10.88 -7.86
CA GLY A 192 11.23 -9.79 -8.20
C GLY A 192 11.59 -8.86 -7.04
N ARG A 193 12.10 -7.67 -7.37
CA ARG A 193 12.68 -6.76 -6.37
C ARG A 193 11.67 -5.76 -5.82
N TYR A 194 11.01 -6.14 -4.74
CA TYR A 194 10.12 -5.27 -3.96
C TYR A 194 10.77 -4.90 -2.62
N PRO A 195 10.42 -3.76 -2.00
CA PRO A 195 11.03 -3.34 -0.76
C PRO A 195 10.44 -4.23 0.34
N ALA A 196 11.31 -4.86 1.12
CA ALA A 196 10.83 -5.70 2.21
C ALA A 196 10.00 -4.87 3.20
N THR A 197 8.99 -5.51 3.79
CA THR A 197 8.03 -4.88 4.71
C THR A 197 8.73 -4.11 5.83
N LYS A 198 8.27 -2.89 6.11
CA LYS A 198 8.88 -2.02 7.12
C LYS A 198 7.96 -1.80 8.31
N THR A 199 8.55 -1.73 9.50
CA THR A 199 7.78 -1.43 10.72
C THR A 199 7.53 0.06 10.85
N ILE A 200 6.36 0.42 11.38
CA ILE A 200 5.98 1.81 11.68
C ILE A 200 6.40 2.18 13.10
N LEU A 201 6.97 3.37 13.31
CA LEU A 201 7.32 3.88 14.64
C LEU A 201 6.06 4.15 15.47
N ALA A 202 5.02 4.75 14.88
CA ALA A 202 3.71 4.97 15.50
C ALA A 202 2.77 3.74 15.52
N SER A 203 3.33 2.53 15.65
CA SER A 203 2.57 1.26 15.70
C SER A 203 1.48 1.25 16.80
N ARG A 204 1.74 1.87 17.95
CA ARG A 204 0.73 2.02 19.00
C ARG A 204 -0.45 2.89 18.57
N GLY A 205 -0.19 3.95 17.80
CA GLY A 205 -1.22 4.79 17.20
C GLY A 205 -2.06 4.02 16.19
N MET A 206 -1.41 3.21 15.34
CA MET A 206 -2.11 2.29 14.43
C MET A 206 -2.99 1.30 15.19
N SER A 207 -2.53 0.78 16.33
CA SER A 207 -3.29 -0.14 17.17
C SER A 207 -4.57 0.50 17.71
N TYR A 208 -4.52 1.76 18.17
CA TYR A 208 -5.72 2.51 18.57
C TYR A 208 -6.67 2.79 17.39
N ALA A 209 -6.12 2.92 16.18
CA ALA A 209 -6.90 3.07 14.95
C ALA A 209 -7.37 1.74 14.35
N TYR A 210 -7.14 0.60 15.03
CA TYR A 210 -7.44 -0.75 14.53
C TYR A 210 -6.76 -1.10 13.19
N MET A 211 -5.55 -0.58 12.97
CA MET A 211 -4.74 -0.82 11.77
C MET A 211 -3.60 -1.80 12.06
N SER A 212 -3.50 -2.86 11.27
CA SER A 212 -2.41 -3.86 11.33
C SER A 212 -1.28 -3.57 10.34
N GLY A 213 -1.56 -2.86 9.27
CA GLY A 213 -0.63 -2.52 8.21
C GLY A 213 -1.25 -1.55 7.23
N PHE A 214 -0.42 -1.01 6.32
CA PHE A 214 -0.88 -0.32 5.14
C PHE A 214 0.21 -0.31 4.05
N PHE A 215 -0.23 -0.51 2.82
CA PHE A 215 0.56 -0.22 1.62
C PHE A 215 0.48 1.27 1.27
N PHE A 216 1.64 1.92 1.03
CA PHE A 216 1.68 3.33 0.63
C PHE A 216 1.94 3.51 -0.87
N PRO A 217 0.96 3.99 -1.66
CA PRO A 217 1.00 3.90 -3.12
C PRO A 217 2.05 4.78 -3.81
N TRP A 218 2.62 5.76 -3.10
CA TRP A 218 3.64 6.67 -3.65
C TRP A 218 5.08 6.23 -3.36
N THR A 219 5.31 5.40 -2.34
CA THR A 219 6.63 4.82 -2.05
C THR A 219 6.70 3.33 -2.34
N LEU A 220 5.55 2.70 -2.62
CA LEU A 220 5.38 1.26 -2.84
C LEU A 220 5.92 0.42 -1.68
N GLU A 221 5.85 0.98 -0.47
CA GLU A 221 6.24 0.28 0.76
C GLU A 221 5.03 -0.41 1.38
N ALA A 222 5.20 -1.69 1.68
CA ALA A 222 4.41 -2.41 2.66
C ALA A 222 4.84 -2.00 4.08
N ASN A 223 3.91 -1.46 4.86
CA ASN A 223 4.18 -1.01 6.22
C ASN A 223 3.33 -1.78 7.23
N VAL A 224 3.93 -2.20 8.34
CA VAL A 224 3.25 -3.01 9.35
C VAL A 224 3.33 -2.41 10.74
N ASN A 225 2.23 -2.58 11.47
CA ASN A 225 2.14 -2.34 12.89
C ASN A 225 2.90 -3.47 13.61
N LYS A 226 4.01 -3.13 14.26
CA LYS A 226 4.85 -4.11 14.98
C LYS A 226 4.27 -4.53 16.34
N ASP A 227 3.23 -3.83 16.81
CA ASP A 227 2.59 -4.08 18.12
C ASP A 227 1.40 -5.06 18.01
N VAL A 228 1.14 -5.61 16.81
CA VAL A 228 0.15 -6.70 16.63
C VAL A 228 0.65 -8.01 17.23
N PRO A 229 -0.24 -8.96 17.57
CA PRO A 229 0.17 -10.29 18.03
C PRO A 229 1.13 -10.95 17.03
N VAL A 230 2.25 -11.47 17.52
CA VAL A 230 3.38 -11.93 16.69
C VAL A 230 2.98 -12.97 15.64
N PHE A 231 2.02 -13.84 15.95
CA PHE A 231 1.54 -14.88 15.03
C PHE A 231 0.83 -14.31 13.78
N ARG A 232 0.34 -13.07 13.85
CA ARG A 232 -0.33 -12.40 12.73
C ARG A 232 0.66 -11.72 11.79
N LEU A 233 1.87 -11.39 12.26
CA LEU A 233 2.85 -10.62 11.48
C LEU A 233 3.14 -11.24 10.12
N PRO A 234 3.42 -12.55 9.97
CA PRO A 234 3.72 -13.12 8.65
C PRO A 234 2.56 -12.96 7.66
N ALA A 235 1.33 -13.17 8.10
CA ALA A 235 0.14 -13.01 7.26
C ALA A 235 -0.09 -11.55 6.86
N ILE A 236 0.08 -10.61 7.80
CA ILE A 236 -0.03 -9.17 7.52
C ILE A 236 1.07 -8.74 6.55
N MET A 237 2.32 -9.14 6.79
CA MET A 237 3.45 -8.78 5.93
C MET A 237 3.33 -9.32 4.51
N ALA A 238 2.68 -10.46 4.32
CA ALA A 238 2.42 -11.02 3.00
C ALA A 238 1.22 -10.35 2.30
N HIS A 239 0.27 -9.81 3.06
CA HIS A 239 -0.89 -9.09 2.55
C HIS A 239 -0.54 -7.67 2.06
N GLU A 240 0.25 -6.94 2.85
CA GLU A 240 0.72 -5.58 2.51
C GLU A 240 1.76 -5.56 1.38
#